data_AF-A0A7J9BBY3-F1
#
_entry.id   AF-A0A7J9BBY3-F1
#
_cell.length_a   1.000
_cell.length_b   1.000
_cell.length_c   1.000
_cell.angle_alpha   90.00
_cell.angle_beta   90.00
_cell.angle_gamma   90.00
#
_symmetry.space_group_name_H-M   'P 1'
#
loop_
_entity.id
_entity.type
_entity.pdbx_description
1 polymer ?
#
loop_
_entity_poly.entity_id
_entity_poly.type
_entity_poly.pdbx_seq_one_letter_code
_entity_poly.pdbx_strand_id
1 'polypeptide(L)'
;MANLWHQVKGVQIRDLGEKRYIFKFFHIVDMERVLKGSPWTFNNHLLILHKLSRGEDPLRVPLISASFWVQVHDVPIGFYSENLAIQLGNFIGIFQEYDSANLGKESTNYMRIRIQIDVRRPLKRKKQVKFQNNKNGGRGGKW
;
A
#
# COMPACT_ATOMS: atom_id res chain seq x y z
N MET A 1 3.01 13.07 17.49
CA MET A 1 3.16 11.89 16.61
C MET A 1 3.24 10.58 17.36
N ALA A 2 4.19 10.39 18.29
CA ALA A 2 4.39 9.09 18.96
C ALA A 2 3.12 8.50 19.62
N ASN A 3 2.26 9.34 20.23
CA ASN A 3 1.01 8.87 20.85
C ASN A 3 -0.02 8.31 19.85
N LEU A 4 0.04 8.69 18.56
CA LEU A 4 -0.87 8.18 17.51
C LEU A 4 -0.53 6.74 17.09
N TRP A 5 0.66 6.24 17.44
CA TRP A 5 1.09 4.89 17.11
C TRP A 5 0.64 3.85 18.14
N HIS A 6 -0.07 4.26 19.20
CA HIS A 6 -0.60 3.39 20.26
C HIS A 6 0.47 2.44 20.82
N GLN A 7 1.68 2.97 21.02
CA GLN A 7 2.84 2.21 21.46
C GLN A 7 2.66 1.61 22.85
N VAL A 8 3.05 0.35 23.01
CA VAL A 8 2.96 -0.37 24.28
C VAL A 8 4.13 -0.03 25.20
N LYS A 9 5.35 0.10 24.65
CA LYS A 9 6.57 0.37 25.45
C LYS A 9 7.28 1.69 25.12
N GLY A 10 6.66 2.52 24.28
CA GLY A 10 7.22 3.82 23.88
C GLY A 10 8.18 3.75 22.68
N VAL A 11 8.55 4.92 22.19
CA VAL A 11 9.52 5.12 21.12
C VAL A 11 10.49 6.22 21.51
N GLN A 12 11.78 5.99 21.28
CA GLN A 12 12.79 7.04 21.37
C GLN A 12 13.04 7.58 19.95
N ILE A 13 12.98 8.90 19.81
CA ILE A 13 13.19 9.58 18.53
C ILE A 13 14.51 10.36 18.63
N ARG A 14 15.38 10.18 17.64
CA ARG A 14 16.63 10.93 17.51
C ARG A 14 16.66 11.65 16.18
N ASP A 15 16.89 12.96 16.21
CA ASP A 15 17.19 13.75 15.03
C ASP A 15 18.64 13.50 14.60
N LEU A 16 18.85 13.22 13.31
CA LEU A 16 20.17 13.04 12.71
C LEU A 16 20.60 14.24 11.86
N GLY A 17 19.75 15.26 11.72
CA GLY A 17 19.90 16.33 10.74
C GLY A 17 19.43 15.90 9.34
N GLU A 18 19.51 16.82 8.38
CA GLU A 18 19.17 16.57 6.97
C GLU A 18 17.78 15.96 6.74
N LYS A 19 16.80 16.30 7.60
CA LYS A 19 15.44 15.75 7.60
C LYS A 19 15.38 14.24 7.81
N ARG A 20 16.38 13.66 8.49
CA ARG A 20 16.46 12.24 8.85
C ARG A 20 16.28 12.05 10.35
N TYR A 21 15.55 11.00 10.71
CA TYR A 21 15.22 10.68 12.10
C TYR A 21 15.36 9.18 12.32
N ILE A 22 15.85 8.79 13.50
CA ILE A 22 15.81 7.40 13.96
C ILE A 22 14.67 7.25 14.95
N PHE A 23 13.83 6.26 14.71
CA PHE A 23 12.82 5.79 15.65
C PHE A 23 13.29 4.46 16.24
N LYS A 24 13.69 4.48 17.51
CA LYS A 24 14.02 3.27 18.27
C LYS A 24 12.79 2.82 19.05
N PHE A 25 12.17 1.75 18.57
CA PHE A 25 11.05 1.11 19.25
C PHE A 25 11.57 0.14 20.31
N PHE A 26 10.94 0.13 21.48
CA PHE A 26 11.27 -0.80 22.56
C PHE A 26 10.46 -2.10 22.51
N HIS A 27 9.58 -2.24 21.49
CA HIS A 27 8.83 -3.45 21.22
C HIS A 27 8.65 -3.64 19.71
N ILE A 28 8.87 -4.87 19.22
CA ILE A 28 8.83 -5.17 17.78
C ILE A 28 7.43 -4.94 17.18
N VAL A 29 6.38 -5.27 17.94
CA VAL A 29 4.98 -5.10 17.48
C VAL A 29 4.65 -3.62 17.28
N ASP A 30 5.21 -2.71 18.08
CA ASP A 30 5.00 -1.26 17.89
C ASP A 30 5.62 -0.81 16.57
N MET A 31 6.85 -1.27 16.27
CA MET A 31 7.52 -0.99 15.00
C MET A 31 6.73 -1.55 13.80
N GLU A 32 6.30 -2.81 13.89
CA GLU A 32 5.52 -3.44 12.82
C GLU A 32 4.18 -2.74 12.59
N ARG A 33 3.50 -2.34 13.65
CA ARG A 33 2.25 -1.57 13.57
C ARG A 33 2.47 -0.25 12.85
N VAL A 34 3.56 0.46 13.16
CA VAL A 34 3.91 1.71 12.49
C VAL A 34 4.22 1.46 11.01
N LEU A 35 5.01 0.45 10.67
CA LEU A 35 5.33 0.12 9.28
C LEU A 35 4.07 -0.27 8.49
N LYS A 36 3.20 -1.13 9.05
CA LYS A 36 1.92 -1.55 8.45
C LYS A 36 0.88 -0.42 8.41
N GLY A 37 0.97 0.56 9.31
CA GLY A 37 0.07 1.72 9.34
C GLY A 37 0.40 2.80 8.31
N SER A 38 1.53 2.68 7.58
CA SER A 38 1.89 3.65 6.55
C SER A 38 0.81 3.83 5.47
N PRO A 39 0.66 5.02 4.88
CA PRO A 39 1.55 6.18 5.00
C PRO A 39 1.29 7.01 6.26
N TRP A 40 2.34 7.67 6.77
CA TRP A 40 2.23 8.63 7.87
C TRP A 40 2.60 10.02 7.39
N THR A 41 1.94 11.03 7.94
CA THR A 41 2.25 12.43 7.68
C THR A 41 2.55 13.15 8.99
N PHE A 42 3.51 14.07 8.98
CA PHE A 42 3.80 14.97 10.09
C PHE A 42 3.96 16.38 9.55
N ASN A 43 3.21 17.34 10.11
CA ASN A 43 3.19 18.72 9.63
C ASN A 43 3.00 18.81 8.10
N ASN A 44 2.05 18.04 7.56
CA ASN A 44 1.76 17.93 6.12
C ASN A 44 2.91 17.39 5.24
N HIS A 45 3.98 16.86 5.84
CA HIS A 45 5.05 16.16 5.12
C HIS A 45 4.88 14.65 5.26
N LEU A 46 5.05 13.93 4.15
CA LEU A 46 5.06 12.47 4.13
C LEU A 46 6.31 11.95 4.87
N LEU A 47 6.10 11.01 5.79
CA LEU A 47 7.18 10.27 6.42
C LEU A 47 7.50 9.03 5.58
N ILE A 48 8.73 8.97 5.07
CA ILE A 48 9.27 7.77 4.41
C ILE A 48 9.97 6.94 5.46
N LEU A 49 9.51 5.71 5.66
CA LEU A 49 9.98 4.82 6.71
C LEU A 49 10.81 3.69 6.11
N HIS A 50 11.94 3.38 6.74
CA HIS A 50 12.79 2.25 6.42
C HIS A 50 13.16 1.51 7.70
N LYS A 51 13.06 0.18 7.68
CA LYS A 51 13.53 -0.66 8.78
C LYS A 51 15.03 -0.86 8.63
N LEU A 52 15.81 -0.19 9.48
CA LEU A 52 17.27 -0.30 9.46
C LEU A 52 17.74 -1.73 9.77
N SER A 53 18.67 -2.21 8.95
CA SER A 53 19.38 -3.47 9.16
C SER A 53 20.61 -3.26 10.05
N ARG A 54 21.11 -4.34 10.67
CA ARG A 54 22.31 -4.27 11.50
C ARG A 54 23.50 -3.84 10.65
N GLY A 55 24.18 -2.77 11.06
CA GLY A 55 25.35 -2.21 10.35
C GLY A 55 25.01 -1.28 9.18
N GLU A 56 23.72 -1.05 8.90
CA GLU A 56 23.29 -0.08 7.89
C GLU A 56 23.48 1.35 8.39
N ASP A 57 24.08 2.21 7.57
CA ASP A 57 24.24 3.64 7.87
C ASP A 57 22.93 4.38 7.58
N PRO A 58 22.23 4.92 8.60
CA PRO A 58 20.96 5.61 8.43
C PRO A 58 21.04 6.87 7.56
N LEU A 59 22.22 7.48 7.42
CA LEU A 59 22.42 8.65 6.56
C LEU A 59 22.50 8.27 5.08
N ARG A 60 22.89 7.02 4.78
CA ARG A 60 23.04 6.52 3.40
C ARG A 60 21.82 5.80 2.86
N VAL A 61 20.83 5.50 3.70
CA VAL A 61 19.58 4.86 3.26
C VAL A 61 18.83 5.77 2.28
N PRO A 62 18.48 5.28 1.08
CA PRO A 62 17.68 6.04 0.13
C PRO A 62 16.20 6.03 0.54
N LEU A 63 15.75 7.12 1.16
CA LEU A 63 14.35 7.32 1.55
C LEU A 63 13.54 7.83 0.35
N ILE A 64 13.30 6.96 -0.64
CA ILE A 64 12.68 7.31 -1.92
C ILE A 64 11.37 6.59 -2.21
N SER A 65 10.94 5.69 -1.34
CA SER A 65 9.75 4.89 -1.55
C SER A 65 8.84 4.86 -0.34
N ALA A 66 7.53 4.88 -0.56
CA ALA A 66 6.54 4.84 0.51
C ALA A 66 5.37 3.93 0.16
N SER A 67 4.79 3.30 1.17
CA SER A 67 3.65 2.40 1.02
C SER A 67 2.33 3.13 1.18
N PHE A 68 1.38 2.83 0.30
CA PHE A 68 0.04 3.41 0.27
C PHE A 68 -1.02 2.34 0.05
N TRP A 69 -2.18 2.53 0.67
CA TRP A 69 -3.41 1.91 0.21
C TRP A 69 -4.00 2.72 -0.93
N VAL A 70 -4.26 2.06 -2.06
CA VAL A 70 -4.87 2.65 -3.24
C VAL A 70 -6.20 1.96 -3.50
N GLN A 71 -7.20 2.75 -3.88
CA GLN A 71 -8.50 2.25 -4.32
C GLN A 71 -8.52 2.22 -5.85
N VAL A 72 -8.93 1.09 -6.40
CA VAL A 72 -9.18 0.90 -7.82
C VAL A 72 -10.69 0.85 -8.02
N HIS A 73 -11.21 1.88 -8.67
CA HIS A 73 -12.63 2.00 -9.01
C HIS A 73 -12.92 1.44 -10.41
N ASP A 74 -14.21 1.33 -10.72
CA ASP A 74 -14.73 0.98 -12.05
C ASP A 74 -14.31 -0.41 -12.57
N VAL A 75 -13.83 -1.28 -11.67
CA VAL A 75 -13.70 -2.70 -11.93
C VAL A 75 -15.10 -3.33 -11.77
N PRO A 76 -15.61 -4.11 -12.73
CA PRO A 76 -16.90 -4.77 -12.55
C PRO A 76 -16.80 -5.87 -11.48
N ILE A 77 -17.86 -6.01 -10.67
CA ILE A 77 -17.89 -6.85 -9.44
C ILE A 77 -17.42 -8.29 -9.69
N GLY A 78 -17.77 -8.87 -10.84
CA GLY A 78 -17.38 -10.25 -11.20
C GLY A 78 -15.89 -10.44 -11.55
N PHE A 79 -15.09 -9.37 -11.63
CA PHE A 79 -13.67 -9.43 -11.99
C PHE A 79 -12.72 -9.17 -10.82
N TYR A 80 -13.26 -9.03 -9.60
CA TYR A 80 -12.44 -8.83 -8.40
C TYR A 80 -11.69 -10.12 -8.10
N SER A 81 -10.40 -10.13 -8.40
CA SER A 81 -9.51 -11.26 -8.17
C SER A 81 -8.17 -10.78 -7.66
N GLU A 82 -7.51 -11.59 -6.85
CA GLU A 82 -6.15 -11.31 -6.38
C GLU A 82 -5.17 -11.18 -7.54
N ASN A 83 -5.31 -12.01 -8.59
CA ASN A 83 -4.48 -11.88 -9.79
C ASN A 83 -4.64 -10.51 -10.48
N LEU A 84 -5.86 -9.97 -10.56
CA LEU A 84 -6.07 -8.62 -11.10
C LEU A 84 -5.48 -7.57 -10.16
N ALA A 85 -5.62 -7.74 -8.84
CA ALA A 85 -5.05 -6.85 -7.84
C ALA A 85 -3.51 -6.77 -7.96
N ILE A 86 -2.84 -7.92 -8.12
CA ILE A 86 -1.39 -7.99 -8.33
C ILE A 86 -0.99 -7.26 -9.61
N GLN A 87 -1.70 -7.50 -10.72
CA GLN A 87 -1.40 -6.86 -12.01
C GLN A 87 -1.60 -5.34 -11.98
N LEU A 88 -2.67 -4.86 -11.34
CA LEU A 88 -2.93 -3.43 -11.18
C LEU A 88 -1.98 -2.80 -10.19
N GLY A 89 -1.72 -3.45 -9.06
CA GLY A 89 -0.76 -3.01 -8.05
C GLY A 89 0.63 -2.84 -8.65
N ASN A 90 1.13 -3.84 -9.38
CA ASN A 90 2.43 -3.80 -10.06
C ASN A 90 2.48 -2.80 -11.23
N PHE A 91 1.33 -2.41 -11.78
CA PHE A 91 1.29 -1.31 -12.73
C PHE A 91 1.50 0.04 -12.05
N ILE A 92 0.96 0.26 -10.85
CA ILE A 92 1.06 1.54 -10.14
C ILE A 92 2.39 1.66 -9.39
N GLY A 93 2.80 0.60 -8.69
CA GLY A 93 4.03 0.53 -7.87
C GLY A 93 4.49 -0.92 -7.71
N ILE A 94 5.08 -1.27 -6.57
CA ILE A 94 5.38 -2.65 -6.19
C ILE A 94 4.20 -3.15 -5.35
N PHE A 95 3.51 -4.20 -5.79
CA PHE A 95 2.42 -4.80 -5.04
C PHE A 95 2.90 -5.33 -3.68
N GLN A 96 2.10 -5.11 -2.64
CA GLN A 96 2.37 -5.63 -1.29
C GLN A 96 1.23 -6.49 -0.76
N GLU A 97 -0.01 -6.01 -0.87
CA GLU A 97 -1.16 -6.66 -0.23
C GLU A 97 -2.45 -6.35 -1.00
N TYR A 98 -3.39 -7.29 -0.98
CA TYR A 98 -4.75 -7.09 -1.46
C TYR A 98 -5.73 -7.25 -0.28
N ASP A 99 -6.56 -6.23 -0.04
CA ASP A 99 -7.58 -6.27 1.00
C ASP A 99 -8.80 -7.06 0.52
N SER A 100 -8.77 -8.36 0.78
CA SER A 100 -9.85 -9.30 0.42
C SER A 100 -11.01 -9.28 1.41
N ALA A 101 -10.88 -8.65 2.58
CA ALA A 101 -11.91 -8.62 3.63
C ALA A 101 -13.18 -7.84 3.22
N ASN A 102 -13.09 -7.08 2.13
CA ASN A 102 -14.16 -6.28 1.56
C ASN A 102 -14.78 -6.86 0.27
N LEU A 103 -14.38 -8.08 -0.12
CA LEU A 103 -14.96 -8.79 -1.26
C LEU A 103 -16.43 -9.16 -0.99
N GLY A 104 -17.34 -8.73 -1.87
CA GLY A 104 -18.74 -9.19 -1.86
C GLY A 104 -19.69 -8.48 -0.88
N LYS A 105 -19.26 -7.42 -0.19
CA LYS A 105 -20.20 -6.54 0.50
C LYS A 105 -20.85 -5.62 -0.53
N GLU A 106 -22.18 -5.51 -0.50
CA GLU A 106 -22.97 -4.67 -1.43
C GLU A 106 -22.54 -3.18 -1.42
N SER A 107 -21.78 -2.75 -0.41
CA SER A 107 -21.32 -1.36 -0.22
C SER A 107 -19.91 -1.05 -0.76
N THR A 108 -19.16 -2.01 -1.33
CA THR A 108 -17.75 -1.80 -1.73
C THR A 108 -17.56 -1.90 -3.26
N ASN A 109 -17.74 -0.76 -3.95
CA ASN A 109 -17.54 -0.64 -5.40
C ASN A 109 -16.07 -0.40 -5.82
N TYR A 110 -15.09 -0.92 -5.06
CA TYR A 110 -13.68 -0.78 -5.39
C TYR A 110 -12.82 -1.92 -4.86
N MET A 111 -11.70 -2.17 -5.54
CA MET A 111 -10.63 -3.02 -5.02
C MET A 111 -9.66 -2.14 -4.22
N ARG A 112 -9.22 -2.60 -3.05
CA ARG A 112 -8.22 -1.88 -2.24
C ARG A 112 -6.91 -2.64 -2.21
N ILE A 113 -5.84 -2.00 -2.64
CA ILE A 113 -4.54 -2.63 -2.88
C ILE A 113 -3.47 -1.82 -2.16
N ARG A 114 -2.59 -2.50 -1.43
CA ARG A 114 -1.40 -1.89 -0.85
C ARG A 114 -0.26 -2.00 -1.82
N ILE A 115 0.39 -0.87 -2.08
CA ILE A 115 1.54 -0.78 -2.98
C ILE A 115 2.64 0.07 -2.36
N GLN A 116 3.89 -0.20 -2.75
CA GLN A 116 5.02 0.70 -2.51
C GLN A 116 5.32 1.48 -3.79
N ILE A 117 5.38 2.81 -3.69
CA ILE A 117 5.65 3.70 -4.83
C ILE A 117 6.98 4.43 -4.65
N ASP A 118 7.68 4.70 -5.75
CA ASP A 118 8.81 5.64 -5.78
C ASP A 118 8.25 7.07 -5.81
N VAL A 119 8.49 7.84 -4.75
CA VAL A 119 7.91 9.19 -4.57
C VAL A 119 8.53 10.24 -5.51
N ARG A 120 9.60 9.89 -6.22
CA ARG A 120 10.25 10.79 -7.20
C ARG A 120 9.56 10.74 -8.56
N ARG A 121 8.68 9.76 -8.78
CA ARG A 121 7.96 9.57 -10.03
C ARG A 121 6.54 10.12 -9.92
N PRO A 122 5.97 10.67 -11.00
CA PRO A 122 4.58 11.13 -10.99
C PRO A 122 3.62 9.95 -10.76
N LEU A 123 2.51 10.23 -10.07
CA LEU A 123 1.48 9.23 -9.81
C LEU A 123 0.73 8.85 -11.10
N LYS A 124 0.53 7.55 -11.31
CA LYS A 124 -0.31 7.03 -12.40
C LYS A 124 -1.78 7.11 -11.98
N ARG A 125 -2.61 7.71 -12.83
CA ARG A 125 -4.04 7.96 -12.52
C ARG A 125 -5.03 7.03 -13.21
N LYS A 126 -4.70 6.53 -14.41
CA LYS A 126 -5.63 5.74 -15.24
C LYS A 126 -4.90 4.59 -15.93
N LYS A 127 -5.63 3.48 -16.14
CA LYS A 127 -5.22 2.34 -16.96
C LYS A 127 -6.45 1.78 -17.67
N GLN A 128 -6.34 1.49 -18.96
CA GLN A 128 -7.36 0.76 -19.68
C GLN A 128 -7.15 -0.75 -19.46
N VAL A 129 -8.22 -1.45 -19.07
CA VAL A 129 -8.23 -2.90 -18.87
C VAL A 129 -9.28 -3.49 -19.81
N LYS A 130 -8.90 -4.50 -20.58
CA LYS A 130 -9.84 -5.24 -21.44
C LYS A 130 -10.27 -6.50 -20.70
N PHE A 131 -11.56 -6.63 -20.43
CA PHE A 131 -12.15 -7.83 -19.85
C PHE A 131 -12.69 -8.71 -20.97
N GLN A 132 -12.21 -9.94 -21.10
CA GLN A 132 -12.72 -10.89 -22.07
C GLN A 132 -13.91 -11.63 -21.45
N ASN A 133 -15.13 -11.32 -21.91
CA ASN A 133 -16.33 -12.02 -21.48
C ASN A 133 -16.37 -13.38 -22.19
N ASN A 134 -16.22 -14.47 -21.43
CA ASN A 134 -16.40 -15.81 -21.98
C ASN A 134 -17.90 -16.11 -22.12
N LYS A 135 -18.53 -15.61 -23.20
CA LYS A 135 -19.91 -15.97 -23.56
C LYS A 135 -19.91 -17.34 -24.25
N ASN A 136 -19.74 -18.42 -23.49
CA ASN A 136 -20.12 -19.76 -23.95
C ASN A 136 -21.49 -20.14 -23.37
N GLY A 137 -22.48 -20.17 -24.25
CA GLY A 137 -23.87 -20.51 -23.94
C GLY A 137 -24.81 -20.08 -25.06
N GLY A 138 -24.43 -20.39 -26.31
CA GLY A 138 -25.28 -20.18 -27.48
C GLY A 138 -26.56 -21.02 -27.34
N ARG A 139 -27.70 -20.32 -27.33
CA ARG A 139 -29.04 -20.87 -27.42
C ARG A 139 -29.15 -21.76 -28.66
N GLY A 140 -29.31 -23.06 -28.46
CA GLY A 140 -29.90 -23.95 -29.45
C GLY A 140 -31.42 -23.82 -29.41
N GLY A 141 -31.96 -22.81 -30.09
CA GLY A 141 -33.36 -22.77 -30.50
C GLY A 141 -33.43 -23.05 -31.99
N LYS A 142 -34.02 -24.18 -32.38
CA LYS A 142 -34.53 -24.43 -33.73
C LYS A 142 -35.88 -25.13 -33.61
N TRP A 143 -36.83 -24.51 -34.33
CA TRP A 143 -38.19 -24.85 -34.74
C TRP A 143 -38.68 -26.27 -34.49
#